data_AF-A0A3M8BF48-F1
#
_entry.id   AF-A0A3M8BF48-F1
#
_cell.length_a   1.000
_cell.length_b   1.000
_cell.length_c   1.000
_cell.angle_alpha   90.00
_cell.angle_beta   90.00
_cell.angle_gamma   90.00
#
_symmetry.space_group_name_H-M   'P 1'
#
loop_
_entity.id
_entity.type
_entity.pdbx_description
1 polymer ?
#
loop_
_entity_poly.entity_id
_entity_poly.type
_entity_poly.pdbx_seq_one_letter_code
_entity_poly.pdbx_strand_id
1 'polypeptide(L)'
;FLTCEKQLPAIYQKFLDKCRNRPGGMKEFVRLLLLHREFDTSLVEEALGEACQKGMFQYDAVRQLLLQRTLPEHRLPQLSLAEDSSVPRIQVKAPDLSQYNRLLQKRSVVH
;
A
#
# COMPACT_ATOMS: atom_id res chain seq x y z
N PHE A 1 -13.62 -19.33 -26.89
CA PHE A 1 -14.94 -18.75 -27.16
C PHE A 1 -14.79 -17.25 -27.26
N LEU A 2 -14.52 -16.78 -28.48
CA LEU A 2 -14.56 -15.38 -28.86
C LEU A 2 -16.03 -14.97 -29.02
N THR A 3 -16.48 -13.98 -28.26
CA THR A 3 -17.67 -13.19 -28.59
C THR A 3 -17.43 -11.74 -28.17
N CYS A 4 -17.34 -10.90 -29.20
CA CYS A 4 -18.14 -9.68 -29.37
C CYS A 4 -17.91 -8.53 -28.38
N GLU A 5 -17.26 -7.45 -28.87
CA GLU A 5 -17.53 -6.01 -28.57
C GLU A 5 -18.05 -5.61 -27.18
N LYS A 6 -17.55 -6.21 -26.10
CA LYS A 6 -17.82 -5.72 -24.74
C LYS A 6 -16.74 -4.72 -24.40
N GLN A 7 -17.11 -3.45 -24.31
CA GLN A 7 -16.29 -2.39 -23.74
C GLN A 7 -15.54 -2.96 -22.52
N LEU A 8 -14.22 -3.10 -22.66
CA LEU A 8 -13.37 -3.40 -21.52
C LEU A 8 -13.78 -2.40 -20.42
N PRO A 9 -14.18 -2.86 -19.21
CA PRO A 9 -14.69 -1.98 -18.18
C PRO A 9 -13.76 -0.78 -18.06
N ALA A 10 -14.31 0.43 -17.91
CA ALA A 10 -13.53 1.68 -17.97
C ALA A 10 -12.30 1.67 -17.01
N ILE A 11 -12.35 0.83 -15.98
CA ILE A 11 -11.27 0.55 -15.04
C ILE A 11 -10.03 -0.04 -15.74
N TYR A 12 -10.19 -1.01 -16.65
CA TYR A 12 -9.08 -1.58 -17.43
C TYR A 12 -8.50 -0.57 -18.42
N GLN A 13 -9.34 0.27 -19.04
CA GLN A 13 -8.85 1.31 -19.95
C GLN A 13 -8.02 2.36 -19.21
N LYS A 14 -8.47 2.78 -18.02
CA LYS A 14 -7.70 3.67 -17.14
C LYS A 14 -6.38 3.03 -16.71
N PHE A 15 -6.39 1.74 -16.38
CA PHE A 15 -5.18 1.01 -16.01
C PHE A 15 -4.21 0.91 -17.21
N LEU A 16 -4.73 0.62 -18.40
CA LEU A 16 -3.94 0.53 -19.64
C LEU A 16 -3.30 1.87 -20.01
N ASP A 17 -4.04 2.98 -19.89
CA ASP A 17 -3.51 4.33 -20.12
C ASP A 17 -2.35 4.65 -19.16
N LYS A 18 -2.51 4.34 -17.87
CA LYS A 18 -1.45 4.52 -16.86
C LYS A 18 -0.25 3.60 -17.11
N CYS A 19 -0.46 2.36 -17.49
CA CYS A 19 0.60 1.43 -17.84
C CYS A 19 1.35 1.84 -19.12
N ARG A 20 0.66 2.41 -20.12
CA ARG A 20 1.28 2.85 -21.38
C ARG A 20 2.26 4.00 -21.17
N ASN A 21 2.02 4.84 -20.17
CA ASN A 21 2.91 5.94 -19.80
C ASN A 21 4.18 5.48 -19.05
N ARG A 22 4.32 4.20 -18.68
CA ARG A 22 5.48 3.65 -17.97
C ARG A 22 6.29 2.71 -18.88
N PRO A 23 7.63 2.83 -18.92
CA PRO A 23 8.46 1.83 -19.59
C PRO A 23 8.26 0.46 -18.93
N GLY A 24 7.75 -0.51 -19.70
CA GLY A 24 7.45 -1.87 -19.23
C GLY A 24 6.00 -2.12 -18.77
N GLY A 25 5.12 -1.10 -18.74
CA GLY A 25 3.75 -1.27 -18.27
C GLY A 25 2.87 -2.16 -19.16
N MET A 26 3.21 -2.34 -20.44
CA MET A 26 2.54 -3.34 -21.29
C MET A 26 2.76 -4.78 -20.78
N LYS A 27 3.95 -5.10 -20.24
CA LYS A 27 4.21 -6.43 -19.65
C LYS A 27 3.37 -6.65 -18.39
N GLU A 28 3.20 -5.61 -17.58
CA GLU A 28 2.34 -5.62 -16.40
C GLU A 28 0.88 -5.86 -16.77
N PHE A 29 0.41 -5.21 -17.84
CA PHE A 29 -0.95 -5.41 -18.33
C PHE A 29 -1.17 -6.83 -18.85
N VAL A 30 -0.20 -7.42 -19.58
CA VAL A 30 -0.29 -8.82 -20.00
C VAL A 30 -0.29 -9.76 -18.79
N ARG A 31 0.53 -9.50 -17.77
CA ARG A 31 0.52 -10.26 -16.50
C ARG A 31 -0.83 -10.15 -15.78
N LEU A 32 -1.43 -8.96 -15.77
CA LEU A 32 -2.77 -8.75 -15.22
C LEU A 32 -3.83 -9.57 -15.98
N LEU A 33 -3.76 -9.63 -17.31
CA LEU A 33 -4.66 -10.46 -18.12
C LEU A 33 -4.45 -11.96 -17.85
N LEU A 34 -3.21 -12.39 -17.59
CA LEU A 34 -2.92 -13.77 -17.20
C LEU A 34 -3.51 -14.10 -15.82
N LEU A 35 -3.57 -13.13 -14.90
CA LEU A 35 -4.15 -13.30 -13.57
C LEU A 35 -5.62 -13.74 -13.60
N HIS A 36 -6.38 -13.33 -14.62
CA HIS A 36 -7.77 -13.78 -14.84
C HIS A 36 -7.90 -15.29 -15.14
N ARG A 37 -6.80 -15.97 -15.50
CA ARG A 37 -6.82 -17.43 -15.67
C ARG A 37 -6.66 -18.16 -14.34
N GLU A 38 -6.02 -17.52 -13.37
CA GLU A 38 -5.71 -18.10 -12.06
C GLU A 38 -6.79 -17.75 -11.02
N PHE A 39 -7.48 -16.63 -11.19
CA PHE A 39 -8.46 -16.10 -10.24
C PHE A 39 -9.77 -15.69 -10.89
N ASP A 40 -10.83 -15.72 -10.09
CA ASP A 40 -12.19 -15.35 -10.53
C ASP A 40 -12.24 -13.89 -10.99
N THR A 41 -12.99 -13.63 -12.07
CA THR A 41 -12.99 -12.32 -12.74
C THR A 41 -13.52 -11.23 -11.81
N SER A 42 -14.54 -11.54 -11.01
CA SER A 42 -15.11 -10.61 -10.03
C SER A 42 -14.10 -10.15 -8.98
N LEU A 43 -13.24 -11.06 -8.49
CA LEU A 43 -12.22 -10.72 -7.49
C LEU A 43 -11.14 -9.81 -8.09
N VAL A 44 -10.75 -10.05 -9.34
CA VAL A 44 -9.79 -9.20 -10.04
C VAL A 44 -10.37 -7.80 -10.28
N GLU A 45 -11.64 -7.69 -10.69
CA GLU A 45 -12.30 -6.40 -10.90
C GLU A 45 -12.37 -5.56 -9.62
N GLU A 46 -12.72 -6.18 -8.49
CA GLU A 46 -12.73 -5.49 -7.20
C GLU A 46 -11.34 -5.05 -6.74
N ALA A 47 -10.34 -5.93 -6.86
CA ALA A 47 -8.96 -5.62 -6.51
C ALA A 47 -8.40 -4.50 -7.40
N LEU A 48 -8.74 -4.51 -8.69
CA LEU A 48 -8.37 -3.46 -9.64
C LEU A 48 -9.07 -2.13 -9.32
N GLY A 49 -10.34 -2.18 -8.92
CA GLY A 49 -11.08 -1.01 -8.45
C GLY A 49 -10.43 -0.36 -7.22
N GLU A 50 -10.05 -1.17 -6.23
CA GLU A 50 -9.36 -0.70 -5.02
C GLU A 50 -7.96 -0.16 -5.33
N ALA A 51 -7.20 -0.83 -6.20
CA ALA A 51 -5.91 -0.36 -6.66
C ALA A 51 -6.02 1.00 -7.37
N CYS A 52 -7.06 1.19 -8.21
CA CYS A 52 -7.34 2.44 -8.88
C CYS A 52 -7.70 3.57 -7.89
N GLN A 53 -8.50 3.28 -6.86
CA GLN A 53 -8.83 4.25 -5.80
C GLN A 53 -7.59 4.69 -5.00
N LYS A 54 -6.69 3.75 -4.72
CA LYS A 54 -5.43 4.02 -4.01
C LYS A 54 -4.32 4.58 -4.91
N GLY A 55 -4.58 4.74 -6.21
CA GLY A 55 -3.59 5.23 -7.19
C GLY A 55 -2.45 4.25 -7.48
N MET A 56 -2.62 2.97 -7.15
CA MET A 56 -1.61 1.93 -7.32
C MET A 56 -1.81 1.19 -8.66
N PHE A 57 -1.11 1.63 -9.71
CA PHE A 57 -1.21 1.04 -11.05
C PHE A 57 -0.07 0.06 -11.36
N GLN A 58 0.11 -0.94 -10.49
CA GLN A 58 1.17 -1.95 -10.62
C GLN A 58 0.57 -3.35 -10.51
N TYR A 59 1.10 -4.31 -11.29
CA TYR A 59 0.61 -5.69 -11.23
C TYR A 59 0.76 -6.28 -9.83
N ASP A 60 1.92 -6.05 -9.19
CA ASP A 60 2.18 -6.51 -7.83
C ASP A 60 1.15 -5.97 -6.83
N ALA A 61 0.71 -4.71 -6.98
CA ALA A 61 -0.30 -4.13 -6.09
C ALA A 61 -1.66 -4.84 -6.22
N VAL A 62 -2.12 -5.10 -7.45
CA VAL A 62 -3.37 -5.82 -7.69
C VAL A 62 -3.26 -7.26 -7.19
N ARG A 63 -2.13 -7.94 -7.48
CA ARG A 63 -1.87 -9.31 -7.02
C ARG A 63 -1.86 -9.39 -5.49
N GLN A 64 -1.26 -8.41 -4.81
CA GLN A 64 -1.17 -8.40 -3.36
C GLN A 64 -2.53 -8.12 -2.71
N LEU A 65 -3.34 -7.21 -3.26
CA LEU A 65 -4.72 -6.99 -2.81
C LEU A 65 -5.56 -8.25 -3.00
N LEU A 66 -5.38 -8.93 -4.12
CA LEU A 66 -6.08 -10.17 -4.41
C LEU A 66 -5.67 -11.29 -3.43
N LEU A 67 -4.37 -11.48 -3.20
CA LEU A 67 -3.87 -12.43 -2.19
C LEU A 67 -4.41 -12.12 -0.79
N GLN A 68 -4.44 -10.85 -0.38
CA GLN A 68 -4.99 -10.44 0.92
C GLN A 68 -6.45 -10.84 1.09
N ARG A 69 -7.22 -10.92 -0.01
CA ARG A 69 -8.63 -11.33 0.04
C ARG A 69 -8.80 -12.84 -0.01
N THR A 70 -8.01 -13.53 -0.82
CA THR A 70 -8.09 -14.98 -0.97
C THR A 70 -7.45 -15.73 0.20
N LEU A 71 -6.49 -15.12 0.89
CA LEU A 71 -5.79 -15.70 2.04
C LEU A 71 -6.16 -14.94 3.32
N PRO A 72 -7.33 -15.24 3.92
CA PRO A 72 -7.79 -14.58 5.14
C PRO A 72 -6.85 -14.81 6.34
N GLU A 73 -6.03 -15.86 6.31
CA GLU A 73 -5.17 -16.29 7.44
C GLU A 73 -3.98 -15.36 7.74
N HIS A 74 -3.65 -14.42 6.84
CA HIS A 74 -2.51 -13.51 7.00
C HIS A 74 -2.89 -12.09 7.44
N ARG A 75 -4.10 -11.88 7.98
CA ARG A 75 -4.28 -10.73 8.86
C ARG A 75 -3.48 -11.00 10.12
N LEU A 76 -2.21 -10.61 10.08
CA LEU A 76 -1.38 -10.57 11.27
C LEU A 76 -2.22 -9.89 12.35
N PRO A 77 -2.39 -10.52 13.53
CA PRO A 77 -3.12 -9.89 14.61
C PRO A 77 -2.52 -8.50 14.81
N GLN A 78 -3.39 -7.50 14.89
CA GLN A 78 -2.98 -6.13 15.13
C GLN A 78 -2.04 -6.16 16.34
N LEU A 79 -0.81 -5.66 16.16
CA LEU A 79 0.21 -5.66 17.20
C LEU A 79 -0.33 -4.90 18.42
N SER A 80 -0.96 -5.61 19.34
CA SER A 80 -1.36 -5.07 20.63
C SER A 80 -0.17 -5.26 21.55
N LEU A 81 0.33 -4.16 22.08
CA LEU A 81 1.18 -4.20 23.27
C LEU A 81 0.26 -4.55 24.43
N ALA A 82 -0.13 -5.82 24.53
CA ALA A 82 -0.86 -6.35 25.68
C ALA A 82 -0.07 -6.03 26.95
N GLU A 83 -0.76 -5.79 28.06
CA GLU A 83 -0.14 -5.42 29.35
C GLU A 83 0.83 -6.52 29.86
N ASP A 84 0.61 -7.77 29.45
CA ASP A 84 1.45 -8.95 29.72
C ASP A 84 2.60 -9.16 28.70
N SER A 85 2.89 -8.20 27.83
CA SER A 85 4.00 -8.32 26.89
C SER A 85 5.35 -8.27 27.61
N SER A 86 6.24 -9.21 27.30
CA SER A 86 7.65 -9.25 27.78
C SER A 86 8.48 -8.01 27.40
N VAL A 87 7.90 -7.08 26.62
CA VAL A 87 8.57 -5.83 26.21
C VAL A 87 8.58 -4.87 27.41
N PRO A 88 9.75 -4.48 27.93
CA PRO A 88 9.82 -3.53 29.03
C PRO A 88 9.23 -2.19 28.59
N ARG A 89 8.24 -1.71 29.34
CA ARG A 89 7.60 -0.40 29.08
C ARG A 89 8.55 0.71 29.53
N ILE A 90 9.47 1.09 28.66
CA ILE A 90 10.45 2.15 28.93
C ILE A 90 9.72 3.50 28.86
N GLN A 91 9.38 4.07 30.02
CA GLN A 91 8.98 5.47 30.10
C GLN A 91 10.24 6.34 30.12
N VAL A 92 10.58 6.90 28.97
CA VAL A 92 11.64 7.92 28.89
C VAL A 92 11.05 9.23 29.37
N LYS A 93 11.63 9.81 30.42
CA LYS A 93 11.31 11.17 30.83
C LYS A 93 11.72 12.10 29.69
N ALA A 94 10.75 12.83 29.12
CA ALA A 94 11.05 13.79 28.07
C ALA A 94 12.12 14.78 28.58
N PRO A 95 13.21 15.00 27.83
CA PRO A 95 14.25 15.92 28.26
C PRO A 95 13.68 17.32 28.41
N ASP A 96 14.05 17.99 29.49
CA ASP A 96 13.59 19.35 29.77
C ASP A 96 14.31 20.35 28.84
N LEU A 97 13.60 20.82 27.81
CA LEU A 97 14.11 21.76 26.81
C LEU A 97 14.52 23.12 27.43
N SER A 98 14.04 23.41 28.64
CA SER A 98 14.46 24.59 29.43
C SER A 98 15.97 24.61 29.70
N GLN A 99 16.59 23.44 29.84
CA GLN A 99 18.04 23.32 30.06
C GLN A 99 18.84 23.78 28.83
N TYR A 100 18.32 23.50 27.63
CA TYR A 100 18.92 23.96 26.38
C TYR A 100 18.82 25.48 26.24
N ASN A 101 17.65 26.05 26.54
CA ASN A 101 17.44 27.51 26.53
C ASN A 101 18.39 28.24 27.48
N ARG A 102 18.74 27.64 28.62
CA ARG A 102 19.68 28.20 29.59
C ARG A 102 21.12 28.26 29.06
N LEU A 103 21.52 27.29 28.24
CA LEU A 103 22.82 27.27 27.59
C LEU A 103 22.91 28.32 26.47
N LEU A 104 21.81 28.53 25.73
CA LEU A 104 21.71 29.61 24.73
C LEU A 104 21.83 31.00 25.38
N GLN A 105 21.12 31.23 26.49
CA GLN A 105 21.15 32.52 27.20
C GLN A 105 22.53 32.83 27.78
N LYS A 106 23.24 31.84 28.37
CA LYS A 106 24.61 32.05 28.88
C LYS A 106 25.61 32.48 27.79
N ARG A 107 25.39 32.08 26.54
CA ARG A 107 26.23 32.47 25.39
C ARG A 107 25.86 33.84 24.82
N SER A 108 24.65 34.33 25.10
CA SER A 108 24.18 35.65 24.64
C SER A 108 24.58 36.80 25.58
N VAL A 109 24.96 36.51 26.83
CA VAL A 109 25.36 37.53 27.83
C VAL A 109 26.86 37.88 27.74
N VAL A 110 27.59 37.27 26.80
CA VAL A 110 28.99 37.60 26.48
C VAL A 110 29.09 38.37 25.15
N HIS A 111 28.31 39.44 25.00
CA HIS A 111 28.55 40.51 24.02
C HIS A 111 28.14 41.84 24.63
#